data_AF-A0A0D2IC75-F1
#
_entry.id   AF-A0A0D2IC75-F1
#
_cell.length_a   1.000
_cell.length_b   1.000
_cell.length_c   1.000
_cell.angle_alpha   90.00
_cell.angle_beta   90.00
_cell.angle_gamma   90.00
#
_symmetry.space_group_name_H-M   'P 1'
#
loop_
_entity.id
_entity.type
_entity.pdbx_description
1 polymer ?
#
loop_
_entity_poly.entity_id
_entity_poly.type
_entity_poly.pdbx_seq_one_letter_code
_entity_poly.pdbx_strand_id
1 'polypeptide(L)'
;MADPISLASGLLALTTFAIQSTKTLYEVIESFRNKARAVRELKEELQALENVLQSLQSTLNDDDQVDLSALKLPLLRCGEACQAFAEIIEKCTARSSRDKTSFRDWFMLTYRGKDIGSFRNVIGAYKSTIAIALADVNIRYTTVTTQLLRQYKEMIDNTTSDLQEILQQNDQELANSSQQGESPSLADLNDPGPLAAEEERASIERCLDVCKRVANHLAQVQAEIVASVTNRVDGNKPAATSPRSSPAHIITSEKLNDCKTGISFTISELQLLLQDANHRIEKLLHQSTPAEGLDENDPRIQQAPEDLESIRQCLAICKEATEALTKERVNTFGDVNSLEDAHQIVVATLGDLISARRVSAGARSKQWLGQMSDASLQQLSKDNVSSANAATTKNPPSKTPDDGVHQNRTTDEPDITIHPKFNGRHGAGRRLG
;
A
#
# COMPACT_ATOMS: atom_id res chain seq x y z
N MET A 1 19.14 -13.86 39.55
CA MET A 1 18.01 -12.92 39.58
C MET A 1 18.60 -11.54 39.40
N ALA A 2 18.42 -10.96 38.22
CA ALA A 2 18.84 -9.60 37.91
C ALA A 2 17.55 -8.78 37.75
N ASP A 3 17.47 -7.62 38.40
CA ASP A 3 16.34 -6.71 38.29
C ASP A 3 16.11 -6.30 36.82
N PRO A 4 14.91 -6.54 36.24
CA PRO A 4 14.62 -6.18 34.85
C PRO A 4 14.61 -4.66 34.60
N ILE A 5 14.57 -3.85 35.66
CA ILE A 5 14.50 -2.38 35.57
C ILE A 5 15.85 -1.78 35.16
N SER A 6 16.99 -2.45 35.44
CA SER A 6 18.32 -1.87 35.17
C SER A 6 18.81 -2.05 33.72
N LEU A 7 18.14 -2.86 32.90
CA LEU A 7 18.50 -3.13 31.48
C LEU A 7 17.61 -2.35 30.47
N ALA A 8 16.56 -1.66 30.94
CA ALA A 8 15.47 -1.14 30.11
C ALA A 8 15.60 0.34 29.68
N SER A 9 16.79 0.95 29.70
CA SER A 9 16.91 2.39 29.40
C SER A 9 16.86 2.74 27.90
N GLY A 10 17.09 1.75 27.02
CA GLY A 10 17.21 1.95 25.57
C GLY A 10 16.00 1.43 24.79
N LEU A 11 15.62 2.14 23.72
CA LEU A 11 14.50 1.73 22.86
C LEU A 11 14.73 0.34 22.25
N LEU A 12 15.95 0.07 21.77
CA LEU A 12 16.34 -1.25 21.24
C LEU A 12 16.23 -2.37 22.28
N ALA A 13 16.59 -2.09 23.53
CA ALA A 13 16.48 -3.05 24.63
C ALA A 13 15.00 -3.36 24.94
N LEU A 14 14.15 -2.33 24.96
CA LEU A 14 12.70 -2.47 25.15
C LEU A 14 12.05 -3.24 23.99
N THR A 15 12.45 -2.98 22.74
CA THR A 15 11.98 -3.75 21.58
C THR A 15 12.39 -5.22 21.71
N THR A 16 13.64 -5.49 22.06
CA THR A 16 14.14 -6.88 22.24
C THR A 16 13.40 -7.59 23.38
N PHE A 17 13.16 -6.90 24.49
CA PHE A 17 12.36 -7.40 25.60
C PHE A 17 10.93 -7.75 25.15
N ALA A 18 10.24 -6.84 24.45
CA ALA A 18 8.89 -7.08 23.95
C ALA A 18 8.83 -8.26 22.97
N ILE A 19 9.83 -8.41 22.08
CA ILE A 19 9.94 -9.57 21.18
C ILE A 19 10.03 -10.85 22.00
N GLN A 20 10.94 -10.91 22.97
CA GLN A 20 11.16 -12.11 23.75
C GLN A 20 9.91 -12.49 24.58
N SER A 21 9.27 -11.52 25.23
CA SER A 21 8.06 -11.76 26.01
C SER A 21 6.89 -12.22 25.13
N THR A 22 6.75 -11.65 23.91
CA THR A 22 5.73 -12.06 22.94
C THR A 22 5.94 -13.50 22.48
N LYS A 23 7.19 -13.89 22.18
CA LYS A 23 7.57 -15.27 21.83
C LYS A 23 7.27 -16.25 22.95
N THR A 24 7.69 -15.94 24.16
CA THR A 24 7.45 -16.80 25.33
C THR A 24 5.95 -17.01 25.52
N LEU A 25 5.14 -15.96 25.43
CA LEU A 25 3.68 -16.13 25.53
C LEU A 25 3.12 -17.00 24.40
N TYR A 26 3.56 -16.78 23.15
CA TYR A 26 3.13 -17.58 22.01
C TYR A 26 3.47 -19.07 22.20
N GLU A 27 4.69 -19.38 22.62
CA GLU A 27 5.16 -20.76 22.88
C GLU A 27 4.37 -21.42 24.02
N VAL A 28 4.11 -20.67 25.10
CA VAL A 28 3.28 -21.16 26.21
C VAL A 28 1.89 -21.52 25.69
N ILE A 29 1.23 -20.65 24.93
CA ILE A 29 -0.10 -20.92 24.35
C ILE A 29 -0.05 -22.10 23.37
N GLU A 30 0.96 -22.18 22.52
CA GLU A 30 1.13 -23.21 21.51
C GLU A 30 1.35 -24.61 22.09
N SER A 31 2.01 -24.70 23.25
CA SER A 31 2.27 -25.98 23.92
C SER A 31 1.00 -26.73 24.33
N PHE A 32 -0.16 -26.05 24.37
CA PHE A 32 -1.45 -26.64 24.71
C PHE A 32 -2.31 -26.90 23.45
N ARG A 33 -2.96 -28.08 23.41
CA ARG A 33 -3.95 -28.37 22.37
C ARG A 33 -5.26 -27.62 22.66
N ASN A 34 -5.45 -26.46 22.04
CA ASN A 34 -6.66 -25.66 22.18
C ASN A 34 -7.39 -25.46 20.83
N LYS A 35 -8.73 -25.50 20.87
CA LYS A 35 -9.62 -25.23 19.72
C LYS A 35 -10.46 -23.95 19.88
N ALA A 36 -10.36 -23.26 21.02
CA ALA A 36 -11.12 -22.05 21.31
C ALA A 36 -10.75 -20.93 20.33
N ARG A 37 -11.78 -20.28 19.77
CA ARG A 37 -11.62 -19.19 18.80
C ARG A 37 -10.76 -18.05 19.35
N ALA A 38 -11.07 -17.55 20.54
CA ALA A 38 -10.35 -16.45 21.18
C ALA A 38 -8.84 -16.73 21.36
N VAL A 39 -8.45 -17.99 21.58
CA VAL A 39 -7.03 -18.35 21.74
C VAL A 39 -6.32 -18.41 20.38
N ARG A 40 -7.00 -18.87 19.32
CA ARG A 40 -6.44 -18.81 17.96
C ARG A 40 -6.25 -17.36 17.51
N GLU A 41 -7.27 -16.52 17.72
CA GLU A 41 -7.21 -15.10 17.38
C GLU A 41 -6.12 -14.37 18.19
N LEU A 42 -5.89 -14.75 19.45
CA LEU A 42 -4.76 -14.23 20.23
C LEU A 42 -3.41 -14.69 19.65
N LYS A 43 -3.27 -15.96 19.24
CA LYS A 43 -2.02 -16.44 18.59
C LYS A 43 -1.71 -15.67 17.31
N GLU A 44 -2.72 -15.46 16.47
CA GLU A 44 -2.60 -14.67 15.23
C GLU A 44 -2.18 -13.23 15.56
N GLU A 45 -2.76 -12.63 16.59
CA GLU A 45 -2.41 -11.29 17.05
C GLU A 45 -0.96 -11.20 17.58
N LEU A 46 -0.51 -12.19 18.36
CA LEU A 46 0.85 -12.26 18.90
C LEU A 46 1.90 -12.44 17.79
N GLN A 47 1.61 -13.26 16.78
CA GLN A 47 2.49 -13.42 15.62
C GLN A 47 2.57 -12.12 14.80
N ALA A 48 1.43 -11.43 14.62
CA ALA A 48 1.41 -10.13 13.97
C ALA A 48 2.17 -9.06 14.76
N LEU A 49 2.06 -9.06 16.10
CA LEU A 49 2.85 -8.20 16.98
C LEU A 49 4.35 -8.49 16.85
N GLU A 50 4.75 -9.76 16.87
CA GLU A 50 6.16 -10.14 16.71
C GLU A 50 6.75 -9.60 15.40
N ASN A 51 6.02 -9.75 14.28
CA ASN A 51 6.47 -9.25 12.98
C ASN A 51 6.69 -7.73 12.97
N VAL A 52 5.80 -6.97 13.60
CA VAL A 52 5.91 -5.51 13.71
C VAL A 52 7.08 -5.12 14.62
N LEU A 53 7.28 -5.84 15.72
CA LEU A 53 8.42 -5.62 16.62
C LEU A 53 9.77 -5.97 15.96
N GLN A 54 9.84 -7.03 15.15
CA GLN A 54 11.03 -7.37 14.36
C GLN A 54 11.33 -6.27 13.33
N SER A 55 10.30 -5.76 12.65
CA SER A 55 10.44 -4.63 11.71
C SER A 55 10.98 -3.39 12.43
N LEU A 56 10.46 -3.09 13.62
CA LEU A 56 10.98 -2.01 14.46
C LEU A 56 12.44 -2.22 14.84
N GLN A 57 12.83 -3.45 15.22
CA GLN A 57 14.19 -3.78 15.55
C GLN A 57 15.14 -3.55 14.36
N SER A 58 14.75 -3.96 13.15
CA SER A 58 15.51 -3.68 11.93
C SER A 58 15.67 -2.18 11.68
N THR A 59 14.58 -1.40 11.74
CA THR A 59 14.65 0.06 11.55
C THR A 59 15.57 0.75 12.55
N LEU A 60 15.58 0.32 13.82
CA LEU A 60 16.46 0.87 14.84
C LEU A 60 17.93 0.50 14.67
N ASN A 61 18.23 -0.61 14.00
CA ASN A 61 19.60 -1.01 13.69
C ASN A 61 20.15 -0.31 12.45
N ASP A 62 19.29 0.04 11.50
CA ASP A 62 19.67 0.61 10.21
C ASP A 62 19.84 2.15 10.25
N ASP A 63 19.15 2.86 11.16
CA ASP A 63 19.18 4.33 11.22
C ASP A 63 19.19 4.88 12.66
N ASP A 64 20.37 5.34 13.10
CA ASP A 64 20.60 5.97 14.42
C ASP A 64 19.85 7.31 14.61
N GLN A 65 19.31 7.93 13.54
CA GLN A 65 18.63 9.23 13.61
C GLN A 65 17.11 9.13 13.82
N VAL A 66 16.55 7.91 13.88
CA VAL A 66 15.11 7.69 14.00
C VAL A 66 14.63 7.94 15.44
N ASP A 67 13.98 9.09 15.68
CA ASP A 67 13.35 9.37 16.98
C ASP A 67 11.99 8.65 17.14
N LEU A 68 12.05 7.48 17.77
CA LEU A 68 10.89 6.69 18.20
C LEU A 68 10.76 6.65 19.73
N SER A 69 11.28 7.65 20.43
CA SER A 69 11.27 7.73 21.90
C SER A 69 9.87 7.66 22.53
N ALA A 70 8.84 8.06 21.78
CA ALA A 70 7.44 7.96 22.21
C ALA A 70 6.97 6.51 22.43
N LEU A 71 7.61 5.53 21.77
CA LEU A 71 7.27 4.11 21.91
C LEU A 71 7.85 3.44 23.16
N LYS A 72 8.74 4.10 23.93
CA LYS A 72 9.38 3.48 25.10
C LYS A 72 8.38 2.89 26.09
N LEU A 73 7.39 3.68 26.52
CA LEU A 73 6.38 3.21 27.46
C LEU A 73 5.45 2.14 26.85
N PRO A 74 4.90 2.32 25.63
CA PRO A 74 4.15 1.26 24.94
C PRO A 74 4.90 -0.06 24.82
N LEU A 75 6.20 -0.04 24.46
CA LEU A 75 7.01 -1.25 24.31
C LEU A 75 7.25 -1.95 25.65
N LEU A 76 7.57 -1.18 26.69
CA LEU A 76 7.74 -1.72 28.04
C LEU A 76 6.46 -2.43 28.49
N ARG A 77 5.31 -1.75 28.40
CA ARG A 77 4.03 -2.31 28.84
C ARG A 77 3.56 -3.46 27.97
N CYS A 78 3.81 -3.43 26.67
CA CYS A 78 3.56 -4.56 25.78
C CYS A 78 4.33 -5.81 26.24
N GLY A 79 5.63 -5.67 26.52
CA GLY A 79 6.47 -6.77 27.00
C GLY A 79 6.04 -7.30 28.37
N GLU A 80 5.75 -6.40 29.32
CA GLU A 80 5.25 -6.76 30.65
C GLU A 80 3.89 -7.45 30.59
N ALA A 81 2.98 -6.99 29.73
CA ALA A 81 1.66 -7.60 29.54
C ALA A 81 1.80 -9.03 29.00
N CYS A 82 2.63 -9.23 27.96
CA CYS A 82 2.91 -10.57 27.42
C CYS A 82 3.53 -11.50 28.49
N GLN A 83 4.52 -11.02 29.24
CA GLN A 83 5.19 -11.81 30.28
C GLN A 83 4.23 -12.16 31.42
N ALA A 84 3.48 -11.18 31.94
CA ALA A 84 2.54 -11.40 33.02
C ALA A 84 1.43 -12.40 32.62
N PHE A 85 0.94 -12.32 31.38
CA PHE A 85 -0.05 -13.27 30.90
C PHE A 85 0.52 -14.69 30.73
N ALA A 86 1.77 -14.83 30.29
CA ALA A 86 2.45 -16.12 30.24
C ALA A 86 2.57 -16.74 31.64
N GLU A 87 2.94 -15.93 32.65
CA GLU A 87 3.02 -16.37 34.04
C GLU A 87 1.65 -16.81 34.59
N ILE A 88 0.56 -16.13 34.23
CA ILE A 88 -0.81 -16.53 34.61
C ILE A 88 -1.12 -17.92 34.04
N ILE A 89 -0.84 -18.16 32.75
CA ILE A 89 -1.06 -19.46 32.11
C ILE A 89 -0.22 -20.55 32.79
N GLU A 90 1.05 -20.28 33.07
CA GLU A 90 1.94 -21.22 33.76
C GLU A 90 1.46 -21.55 35.19
N LYS A 91 1.05 -20.54 35.97
CA LYS A 91 0.51 -20.73 37.32
C LYS A 91 -0.78 -21.57 37.32
N CYS A 92 -1.68 -21.30 36.37
CA CYS A 92 -2.91 -22.06 36.20
C CYS A 92 -2.66 -23.53 35.81
N THR A 93 -1.54 -23.82 35.14
CA THR A 93 -1.21 -25.16 34.62
C THR A 93 -0.26 -25.95 35.52
N ALA A 94 0.42 -25.30 36.47
CA ALA A 94 1.31 -25.94 37.45
C ALA A 94 0.58 -26.95 38.36
N ARG A 95 -0.74 -26.80 38.56
CA ARG A 95 -1.56 -27.71 39.40
C ARG A 95 -2.02 -28.98 38.65
N SER A 96 -1.94 -29.02 37.32
CA SER A 96 -2.35 -30.16 36.48
C SER A 96 -1.17 -31.09 36.19
N SER A 97 -0.77 -31.90 37.16
CA SER A 97 0.51 -32.65 37.17
C SER A 97 0.57 -33.93 36.32
N ARG A 98 -0.24 -34.13 35.26
CA ARG A 98 -0.15 -35.39 34.52
C ARG A 98 -0.20 -35.33 33.00
N ASP A 99 -0.68 -34.26 32.39
CA ASP A 99 -0.56 -34.06 30.95
C ASP A 99 -0.67 -32.56 30.64
N LYS A 100 0.44 -31.92 30.25
CA LYS A 100 0.49 -30.51 29.79
C LYS A 100 -0.39 -30.25 28.55
N THR A 101 -1.06 -31.26 28.01
CA THR A 101 -1.79 -31.21 26.76
C THR A 101 -3.27 -30.82 26.91
N SER A 102 -3.80 -30.73 28.13
CA SER A 102 -5.24 -30.55 28.38
C SER A 102 -5.55 -29.46 29.43
N PHE A 103 -5.12 -28.22 29.21
CA PHE A 103 -5.75 -27.09 29.89
C PHE A 103 -7.09 -26.82 29.19
N ARG A 104 -8.21 -27.17 29.84
CA ARG A 104 -9.57 -27.07 29.25
C ARG A 104 -10.27 -25.76 29.60
N ASP A 105 -9.82 -25.07 30.64
CA ASP A 105 -10.49 -23.89 31.21
C ASP A 105 -9.91 -22.58 30.68
N TRP A 106 -9.59 -22.53 29.38
CA TRP A 106 -9.13 -21.30 28.72
C TRP A 106 -10.14 -20.16 28.81
N PHE A 107 -11.44 -20.48 28.87
CA PHE A 107 -12.49 -19.48 28.99
C PHE A 107 -12.53 -18.80 30.36
N MET A 108 -11.94 -19.43 31.40
CA MET A 108 -11.81 -18.85 32.75
C MET A 108 -10.52 -18.06 32.92
N LEU A 109 -9.63 -18.09 31.92
CA LEU A 109 -8.34 -17.45 32.01
C LEU A 109 -8.54 -15.95 31.83
N THR A 110 -8.17 -15.20 32.86
CA THR A 110 -8.34 -13.74 32.89
C THR A 110 -6.99 -13.07 33.05
N TYR A 111 -6.81 -11.97 32.33
CA TYR A 111 -5.73 -11.01 32.54
C TYR A 111 -6.33 -9.79 33.23
N ARG A 112 -5.86 -9.48 34.44
CA ARG A 112 -6.35 -8.30 35.19
C ARG A 112 -7.87 -8.29 35.35
N GLY A 113 -8.46 -9.46 35.60
CA GLY A 113 -9.91 -9.65 35.69
C GLY A 113 -10.67 -9.64 34.36
N LYS A 114 -10.01 -9.37 33.23
CA LYS A 114 -10.62 -9.34 31.89
C LYS A 114 -10.36 -10.62 31.12
N ASP A 115 -11.23 -10.92 30.17
CA ASP A 115 -11.13 -12.12 29.34
C ASP A 115 -9.99 -12.04 28.31
N ILE A 116 -9.76 -13.17 27.63
CA ILE A 116 -8.73 -13.29 26.57
C ILE A 116 -8.99 -12.30 25.43
N GLY A 117 -10.24 -12.03 25.10
CA GLY A 117 -10.61 -11.07 24.05
C GLY A 117 -10.14 -9.65 24.38
N SER A 118 -10.36 -9.21 25.61
CA SER A 118 -9.90 -7.91 26.09
C SER A 118 -8.38 -7.80 26.09
N PHE A 119 -7.68 -8.84 26.54
CA PHE A 119 -6.21 -8.88 26.46
C PHE A 119 -5.72 -8.79 25.01
N ARG A 120 -6.35 -9.53 24.08
CA ARG A 120 -6.06 -9.46 22.66
C ARG A 120 -6.23 -8.04 22.11
N ASN A 121 -7.27 -7.32 22.52
CA ASN A 121 -7.50 -5.94 22.07
C ASN A 121 -6.37 -5.00 22.54
N VAL A 122 -5.89 -5.15 23.78
CA VAL A 122 -4.74 -4.38 24.29
C VAL A 122 -3.46 -4.67 23.48
N ILE A 123 -3.19 -5.95 23.19
CA ILE A 123 -2.06 -6.35 22.34
C ILE A 123 -2.19 -5.80 20.92
N GLY A 124 -3.38 -5.87 20.33
CA GLY A 124 -3.68 -5.31 19.02
C GLY A 124 -3.46 -3.79 18.97
N ALA A 125 -3.83 -3.08 20.04
CA ALA A 125 -3.61 -1.64 20.17
C ALA A 125 -2.12 -1.27 20.20
N TYR A 126 -1.29 -2.01 20.96
CA TYR A 126 0.17 -1.83 20.93
C TYR A 126 0.75 -2.12 19.55
N LYS A 127 0.36 -3.25 18.93
CA LYS A 127 0.79 -3.64 17.57
C LYS A 127 0.51 -2.52 16.57
N SER A 128 -0.73 -2.05 16.50
CA SER A 128 -1.14 -1.00 15.56
C SER A 128 -0.42 0.32 15.84
N THR A 129 -0.22 0.68 17.11
CA THR A 129 0.55 1.89 17.48
C THR A 129 2.00 1.81 16.99
N ILE A 130 2.66 0.66 17.15
CA ILE A 130 4.03 0.46 16.68
C ILE A 130 4.07 0.50 15.14
N ALA A 131 3.11 -0.12 14.46
CA ALA A 131 2.99 -0.09 13.01
C ALA A 131 2.77 1.35 12.48
N ILE A 132 1.94 2.14 13.13
CA ILE A 132 1.71 3.57 12.81
C ILE A 132 3.01 4.37 12.98
N ALA A 133 3.76 4.13 14.05
CA ALA A 133 5.02 4.81 14.26
C ALA A 133 6.08 4.43 13.20
N LEU A 134 6.13 3.17 12.77
CA LEU A 134 6.99 2.74 11.66
C LEU A 134 6.56 3.35 10.32
N ALA A 135 5.26 3.46 10.09
CA ALA A 135 4.74 4.15 8.93
C ALA A 135 5.19 5.63 8.89
N ASP A 136 5.18 6.32 10.04
CA ASP A 136 5.66 7.70 10.13
C ASP A 136 7.13 7.84 9.69
N VAL A 137 7.99 6.92 10.15
CA VAL A 137 9.40 6.86 9.74
C VAL A 137 9.50 6.68 8.23
N ASN A 138 8.78 5.70 7.68
CA ASN A 138 8.80 5.44 6.24
C ASN A 138 8.29 6.64 5.42
N ILE A 139 7.27 7.35 5.90
CA ILE A 139 6.72 8.54 5.23
C ILE A 139 7.75 9.68 5.15
N ARG A 140 8.63 9.82 6.15
CA ARG A 140 9.69 10.85 6.14
C ARG A 140 10.76 10.59 5.09
N TYR A 141 11.05 9.32 4.81
CA TYR A 141 12.18 8.94 3.96
C TYR A 141 11.79 8.49 2.55
N THR A 142 10.51 8.28 2.27
CA THR A 142 10.04 7.76 0.98
C THR A 142 8.95 8.65 0.38
N THR A 143 8.89 8.72 -0.95
CA THR A 143 7.80 9.42 -1.65
C THR A 143 6.52 8.60 -1.52
N VAL A 144 5.52 9.15 -0.81
CA VAL A 144 4.29 8.42 -0.43
C VAL A 144 3.13 8.73 -1.38
N THR A 145 2.39 7.70 -1.78
CA THR A 145 1.21 7.85 -2.64
C THR A 145 -0.01 8.36 -1.86
N THR A 146 -0.94 9.04 -2.52
CA THR A 146 -2.20 9.49 -1.91
C THR A 146 -3.09 8.34 -1.43
N GLN A 147 -2.99 7.16 -2.03
CA GLN A 147 -3.72 5.97 -1.59
C GLN A 147 -3.13 5.41 -0.29
N LEU A 148 -1.80 5.32 -0.21
CA LEU A 148 -1.11 4.85 0.98
C LEU A 148 -1.35 5.82 2.16
N LEU A 149 -1.35 7.14 1.91
CA LEU A 149 -1.73 8.14 2.93
C LEU A 149 -3.18 7.95 3.43
N ARG A 150 -4.12 7.55 2.56
CA ARG A 150 -5.50 7.27 2.95
C ARG A 150 -5.60 6.01 3.83
N GLN A 151 -4.89 4.95 3.46
CA GLN A 151 -4.83 3.71 4.24
C GLN A 151 -4.22 3.96 5.63
N TYR A 152 -3.16 4.76 5.71
CA TYR A 152 -2.58 5.14 6.99
C TYR A 152 -3.54 5.99 7.83
N LYS A 153 -4.27 6.92 7.21
CA LYS A 153 -5.30 7.69 7.90
C LYS A 153 -6.38 6.78 8.50
N GLU A 154 -6.91 5.84 7.73
CA GLU A 154 -7.90 4.87 8.21
C GLU A 154 -7.36 4.00 9.34
N MET A 155 -6.13 3.51 9.22
CA MET A 155 -5.47 2.75 10.29
C MET A 155 -5.31 3.57 11.57
N ILE A 156 -4.95 4.86 11.46
CA ILE A 156 -4.85 5.77 12.61
C ILE A 156 -6.22 6.03 13.23
N ASP A 157 -7.25 6.28 12.43
CA ASP A 157 -8.61 6.57 12.92
C ASP A 157 -9.21 5.35 13.65
N ASN A 158 -9.05 4.14 13.09
CA ASN A 158 -9.47 2.89 13.73
C ASN A 158 -8.70 2.64 15.04
N THR A 159 -7.37 2.73 15.00
CA THR A 159 -6.53 2.50 16.19
C THR A 159 -6.82 3.51 17.29
N THR A 160 -7.08 4.77 16.94
CA THR A 160 -7.45 5.82 17.90
C THR A 160 -8.78 5.49 18.57
N SER A 161 -9.76 4.98 17.81
CA SER A 161 -11.06 4.57 18.33
C SER A 161 -10.93 3.38 19.29
N ASP A 162 -10.16 2.36 18.91
CA ASP A 162 -9.90 1.18 19.75
C ASP A 162 -9.19 1.57 21.07
N LEU A 163 -8.17 2.44 20.99
CA LEU A 163 -7.45 2.95 22.16
C LEU A 163 -8.36 3.76 23.10
N GLN A 164 -9.29 4.55 22.56
CA GLN A 164 -10.26 5.30 23.36
C GLN A 164 -11.24 4.37 24.08
N GLU A 165 -11.69 3.31 23.41
CA GLU A 165 -12.56 2.30 24.03
C GLU A 165 -11.84 1.58 25.17
N ILE A 166 -10.60 1.14 24.96
CA ILE A 166 -9.77 0.50 25.99
C ILE A 166 -9.56 1.45 27.18
N LEU A 167 -9.26 2.72 26.92
CA LEU A 167 -9.06 3.73 27.97
C LEU A 167 -10.33 3.95 28.80
N GLN A 168 -11.47 4.08 28.13
CA GLN A 168 -12.77 4.28 28.79
C GLN A 168 -13.15 3.08 29.67
N GLN A 169 -12.88 1.86 29.21
CA GLN A 169 -13.10 0.64 30.01
C GLN A 169 -12.22 0.65 31.26
N ASN A 170 -10.95 1.07 31.14
CA ASN A 170 -10.03 1.16 32.27
C ASN A 170 -10.46 2.24 33.29
N ASP A 171 -10.86 3.42 32.81
CA ASP A 171 -11.35 4.52 33.67
C ASP A 171 -12.63 4.13 34.43
N GLN A 172 -13.54 3.39 33.79
CA GLN A 172 -14.76 2.88 34.44
C GLN A 172 -14.45 1.89 35.56
N GLU A 173 -13.47 1.01 35.36
CA GLU A 173 -13.03 0.06 36.38
C GLU A 173 -12.40 0.76 37.58
N LEU A 174 -11.51 1.74 37.34
CA LEU A 174 -10.94 2.57 38.39
C LEU A 174 -12.02 3.30 39.22
N ALA A 175 -13.05 3.82 38.54
CA ALA A 175 -14.16 4.50 39.20
C ALA A 175 -15.02 3.52 40.04
N ASN A 176 -15.26 2.31 39.55
CA ASN A 176 -16.04 1.29 40.26
C ASN A 176 -15.28 0.72 41.48
N SER A 177 -13.99 0.43 41.33
CA SER A 177 -13.14 -0.06 42.43
C SER A 177 -12.96 0.98 43.54
N SER A 178 -12.97 2.28 43.19
CA SER A 178 -12.92 3.37 44.18
C SER A 178 -14.19 3.51 45.03
N GLN A 179 -15.32 2.96 44.58
CA GLN A 179 -16.60 3.00 45.32
C GLN A 179 -16.82 1.78 46.23
N GLN A 180 -16.10 0.69 46.00
CA GLN A 180 -16.30 -0.58 46.70
C GLN A 180 -15.24 -0.71 47.82
N GLY A 181 -15.47 0.02 48.92
CA GLY A 181 -14.61 -0.01 50.10
C GLY A 181 -14.45 -1.41 50.71
N GLU A 182 -13.20 -1.72 51.08
CA GLU A 182 -12.70 -2.75 52.00
C GLU A 182 -13.67 -3.88 52.38
N SER A 183 -13.58 -5.02 51.67
CA SER A 183 -13.85 -6.32 52.27
C SER A 183 -12.85 -7.36 51.74
N PRO A 184 -12.01 -7.96 52.60
CA PRO A 184 -10.96 -8.86 52.16
C PRO A 184 -11.55 -10.24 51.86
N SER A 185 -11.91 -10.47 50.60
CA SER A 185 -12.16 -11.81 50.09
C SER A 185 -10.85 -12.44 49.63
N LEU A 186 -10.64 -13.71 49.98
CA LEU A 186 -9.45 -14.56 49.75
C LEU A 186 -9.19 -14.92 48.26
N ALA A 187 -9.52 -14.03 47.33
CA ALA A 187 -9.45 -14.28 45.89
C ALA A 187 -8.57 -13.25 45.17
N ASP A 188 -7.41 -12.89 45.74
CA ASP A 188 -6.59 -11.84 45.15
C ASP A 188 -5.15 -12.31 44.83
N LEU A 189 -5.01 -12.93 43.67
CA LEU A 189 -3.74 -13.10 42.97
C LEU A 189 -3.78 -12.45 41.57
N ASN A 190 -4.90 -11.83 41.21
CA ASN A 190 -5.20 -11.30 39.88
C ASN A 190 -5.87 -9.91 39.92
N ASP A 191 -6.12 -9.30 41.09
CA ASP A 191 -6.58 -7.90 41.15
C ASP A 191 -5.38 -7.00 40.79
N PRO A 192 -5.48 -6.19 39.73
CA PRO A 192 -4.47 -5.21 39.42
C PRO A 192 -4.57 -4.15 40.50
N GLY A 193 -3.61 -4.13 41.43
CA GLY A 193 -3.50 -3.02 42.37
C GLY A 193 -3.55 -1.67 41.62
N PRO A 194 -4.01 -0.58 42.26
CA PRO A 194 -4.30 0.70 41.60
C PRO A 194 -3.14 1.28 40.78
N LEU A 195 -1.89 0.95 41.14
CA LEU A 195 -0.70 1.33 40.39
C LEU A 195 -0.62 0.67 39.01
N ALA A 196 -0.97 -0.61 38.90
CA ALA A 196 -0.87 -1.36 37.66
C ALA A 196 -1.87 -0.84 36.61
N ALA A 197 -3.07 -0.46 37.05
CA ALA A 197 -4.10 0.14 36.22
C ALA A 197 -3.66 1.53 35.71
N GLU A 198 -3.09 2.38 36.58
CA GLU A 198 -2.57 3.69 36.17
C GLU A 198 -1.42 3.58 35.16
N GLU A 199 -0.51 2.62 35.33
CA GLU A 199 0.57 2.39 34.36
C GLU A 199 0.05 1.93 32.99
N GLU A 200 -1.03 1.13 32.96
CA GLU A 200 -1.71 0.73 31.73
C GLU A 200 -2.37 1.94 31.08
N ARG A 201 -3.13 2.73 31.85
CA ARG A 201 -3.73 4.00 31.43
C ARG A 201 -2.71 4.95 30.80
N ALA A 202 -1.60 5.21 31.49
CA ALA A 202 -0.51 6.07 30.99
C ALA A 202 0.08 5.58 29.67
N SER A 203 0.15 4.26 29.46
CA SER A 203 0.66 3.69 28.21
C SER A 203 -0.32 3.81 27.05
N ILE A 204 -1.62 3.64 27.29
CA ILE A 204 -2.68 3.85 26.29
C ILE A 204 -2.76 5.33 25.90
N GLU A 205 -2.65 6.25 26.85
CA GLU A 205 -2.51 7.69 26.58
C GLU A 205 -1.28 7.98 25.71
N ARG A 206 -0.15 7.30 25.98
CA ARG A 206 1.05 7.42 25.15
C ARG A 206 0.83 6.91 23.72
N CYS A 207 0.09 5.83 23.54
CA CYS A 207 -0.28 5.31 22.22
C CYS A 207 -1.16 6.31 21.45
N LEU A 208 -2.11 6.97 22.13
CA LEU A 208 -2.94 8.03 21.55
C LEU A 208 -2.10 9.24 21.12
N ASP A 209 -1.11 9.64 21.93
CA ASP A 209 -0.16 10.70 21.57
C ASP A 209 0.62 10.38 20.29
N VAL A 210 1.06 9.13 20.13
CA VAL A 210 1.74 8.65 18.92
C VAL A 210 0.79 8.77 17.72
N CYS A 211 -0.43 8.23 17.82
CA CYS A 211 -1.43 8.29 16.75
C CYS A 211 -1.70 9.74 16.33
N LYS A 212 -1.91 10.64 17.30
CA LYS A 212 -2.13 12.07 17.05
C LYS A 212 -0.96 12.74 16.37
N ARG A 213 0.27 12.45 16.80
CA ARG A 213 1.49 13.00 16.20
C ARG A 213 1.62 12.59 14.74
N VAL A 214 1.45 11.30 14.45
CA VAL A 214 1.54 10.78 13.08
C VAL A 214 0.39 11.31 12.21
N ALA A 215 -0.83 11.43 12.73
CA ALA A 215 -1.95 12.03 12.02
C ALA A 215 -1.65 13.47 11.57
N ASN A 216 -1.07 14.28 12.46
CA ASN A 216 -0.71 15.67 12.15
C ASN A 216 0.39 15.74 11.09
N HIS A 217 1.42 14.89 11.20
CA HIS A 217 2.48 14.84 10.21
C HIS A 217 1.94 14.37 8.84
N LEU A 218 1.07 13.37 8.82
CA LEU A 218 0.42 12.88 7.61
C LEU A 218 -0.43 13.97 6.94
N ALA A 219 -1.17 14.76 7.72
CA ALA A 219 -1.94 15.90 7.20
C ALA A 219 -1.03 16.99 6.60
N GLN A 220 0.14 17.25 7.22
CA GLN A 220 1.13 18.17 6.70
C GLN A 220 1.71 17.68 5.36
N VAL A 221 2.15 16.43 5.29
CA VAL A 221 2.68 15.81 4.05
C VAL A 221 1.64 15.87 2.93
N GLN A 222 0.37 15.58 3.26
CA GLN A 222 -0.72 15.69 2.27
C GLN A 222 -0.92 17.12 1.78
N ALA A 223 -0.84 18.13 2.66
CA ALA A 223 -0.94 19.53 2.29
C ALA A 223 0.24 19.98 1.42
N GLU A 224 1.46 19.54 1.72
CA GLU A 224 2.67 19.84 0.94
C GLU A 224 2.63 19.22 -0.46
N ILE A 225 2.13 17.98 -0.60
CA ILE A 225 1.90 17.35 -1.90
C ILE A 225 0.92 18.20 -2.72
N VAL A 226 -0.21 18.62 -2.14
CA VAL A 226 -1.20 19.45 -2.84
C VAL A 226 -0.65 20.85 -3.18
N ALA A 227 0.14 21.45 -2.29
CA ALA A 227 0.79 22.75 -2.51
C ALA A 227 1.85 22.68 -3.63
N SER A 228 2.61 21.59 -3.72
CA SER A 228 3.61 21.39 -4.77
C SER A 228 2.99 21.23 -6.17
N VAL A 229 1.78 20.66 -6.24
CA VAL A 229 0.99 20.53 -7.47
C VAL A 229 0.40 21.86 -7.90
N THR A 230 -0.03 22.70 -6.94
CA THR A 230 -0.65 24.02 -7.23
C THR A 230 0.36 25.12 -7.53
N ASN A 231 1.53 25.13 -6.87
CA ASN A 231 2.61 26.11 -7.13
C ASN A 231 3.35 25.94 -8.47
N ARG A 232 3.07 24.87 -9.24
CA ARG A 232 3.64 24.66 -10.59
C ARG A 232 2.85 25.37 -11.70
N VAL A 233 1.75 26.03 -11.38
CA VAL A 233 0.95 26.81 -12.34
C VAL A 233 1.48 28.25 -12.48
N ASP A 234 2.13 28.80 -11.45
CA ASP A 234 2.63 30.18 -11.46
C ASP A 234 4.08 30.27 -10.94
N GLY A 235 5.08 30.26 -11.83
CA GLY A 235 6.47 30.35 -11.38
C GLY A 235 7.53 30.34 -12.47
N ASN A 236 7.62 31.42 -13.23
CA ASN A 236 8.63 31.65 -14.26
C ASN A 236 9.98 32.09 -13.63
N LYS A 237 10.97 31.19 -13.47
CA LYS A 237 12.41 31.56 -13.44
C LYS A 237 13.35 30.36 -13.63
N PRO A 238 14.47 30.48 -14.38
CA PRO A 238 15.34 29.37 -14.72
C PRO A 238 16.54 29.25 -13.77
N ALA A 239 16.82 28.04 -13.30
CA ALA A 239 18.12 27.65 -12.76
C ALA A 239 18.57 26.31 -13.37
N ALA A 240 19.86 26.06 -13.33
CA ALA A 240 20.62 25.27 -14.30
C ALA A 240 20.41 23.74 -14.30
N THR A 241 20.65 23.17 -15.48
CA THR A 241 21.05 21.81 -15.88
C THR A 241 20.92 20.63 -14.90
N SER A 242 19.82 19.89 -15.06
CA SER A 242 19.74 18.42 -15.10
C SER A 242 18.84 18.09 -16.31
N PRO A 243 18.88 16.91 -16.97
CA PRO A 243 17.94 16.62 -18.05
C PRO A 243 16.54 16.63 -17.42
N ARG A 244 15.84 17.75 -17.58
CA ARG A 244 14.54 17.99 -16.97
C ARG A 244 13.57 16.93 -17.53
N SER A 245 13.35 15.87 -16.78
CA SER A 245 12.32 14.89 -17.08
C SER A 245 10.97 15.61 -17.07
N SER A 246 10.22 15.48 -18.16
CA SER A 246 8.90 16.10 -18.35
C SER A 246 7.99 15.76 -17.16
N PRO A 247 7.08 16.66 -16.72
CA PRO A 247 6.08 16.34 -15.70
C PRO A 247 5.30 15.06 -15.99
N ALA A 248 5.00 14.79 -17.28
CA ALA A 248 4.36 13.54 -17.70
C ALA A 248 5.25 12.30 -17.44
N HIS A 249 6.56 12.41 -17.63
CA HIS A 249 7.52 11.34 -17.33
C HIS A 249 7.55 11.06 -15.82
N ILE A 250 7.59 12.11 -14.99
CA ILE A 250 7.63 11.96 -13.52
C ILE A 250 6.36 11.26 -13.04
N ILE A 251 5.18 11.76 -13.43
CA ILE A 251 3.87 11.18 -13.05
C ILE A 251 3.75 9.74 -13.55
N THR A 252 4.21 9.45 -14.77
CA THR A 252 4.14 8.09 -15.33
C THR A 252 5.09 7.15 -14.60
N SER A 253 6.32 7.57 -14.32
CA SER A 253 7.29 6.78 -13.55
C SER A 253 6.83 6.50 -12.12
N GLU A 254 6.16 7.48 -11.49
CA GLU A 254 5.56 7.34 -10.17
C GLU A 254 4.42 6.32 -10.19
N LYS A 255 3.47 6.44 -11.13
CA LYS A 255 2.34 5.49 -11.26
C LYS A 255 2.77 4.07 -11.63
N LEU A 256 3.82 3.92 -12.43
CA LEU A 256 4.41 2.62 -12.72
C LEU A 256 5.09 2.02 -11.50
N ASN A 257 5.75 2.84 -10.68
CA ASN A 257 6.33 2.40 -9.42
C ASN A 257 5.26 2.01 -8.39
N ASP A 258 4.15 2.74 -8.31
CA ASP A 258 2.98 2.39 -7.49
C ASP A 258 2.43 1.01 -7.89
N CYS A 259 2.28 0.78 -9.19
CA CYS A 259 1.81 -0.48 -9.74
C CYS A 259 2.78 -1.63 -9.41
N LYS A 260 4.09 -1.39 -9.52
CA LYS A 260 5.13 -2.35 -9.18
C LYS A 260 5.10 -2.74 -7.70
N THR A 261 4.96 -1.77 -6.79
CA THR A 261 4.88 -2.04 -5.35
C THR A 261 3.58 -2.77 -5.00
N GLY A 262 2.45 -2.37 -5.60
CA GLY A 262 1.17 -3.05 -5.40
C GLY A 262 1.18 -4.50 -5.86
N ILE A 263 1.72 -4.78 -7.06
CA ILE A 263 1.86 -6.16 -7.56
C ILE A 263 2.82 -6.98 -6.69
N SER A 264 3.91 -6.39 -6.20
CA SER A 264 4.85 -7.07 -5.30
C SER A 264 4.16 -7.48 -3.98
N PHE A 265 3.32 -6.61 -3.43
CA PHE A 265 2.51 -6.91 -2.24
C PHE A 265 1.52 -8.05 -2.50
N THR A 266 0.79 -8.02 -3.62
CA THR A 266 -0.12 -9.11 -4.01
C THR A 266 0.61 -10.44 -4.20
N ILE A 267 1.83 -10.42 -4.76
CA ILE A 267 2.68 -11.61 -4.87
C ILE A 267 2.98 -12.18 -3.46
N SER A 268 3.34 -11.33 -2.49
CA SER A 268 3.61 -11.76 -1.12
C SER A 268 2.37 -12.36 -0.43
N GLU A 269 1.19 -11.73 -0.58
CA GLU A 269 -0.07 -12.29 -0.06
C GLU A 269 -0.42 -13.64 -0.68
N LEU A 270 -0.32 -13.76 -2.02
CA LEU A 270 -0.62 -15.02 -2.71
C LEU A 270 0.38 -16.13 -2.35
N GLN A 271 1.65 -15.80 -2.11
CA GLN A 271 2.64 -16.75 -1.62
C GLN A 271 2.34 -17.24 -0.21
N LEU A 272 1.90 -16.34 0.69
CA LEU A 272 1.46 -16.71 2.03
C LEU A 272 0.22 -17.61 1.99
N LEU A 273 -0.77 -17.28 1.15
CA LEU A 273 -1.97 -18.10 0.95
C LEU A 273 -1.61 -19.49 0.40
N LEU A 274 -0.65 -19.57 -0.53
CA LEU A 274 -0.18 -20.84 -1.07
C LEU A 274 0.53 -21.70 -0.01
N GLN A 275 1.32 -21.07 0.88
CA GLN A 275 1.98 -21.77 1.99
C GLN A 275 0.98 -22.28 3.04
N ASP A 276 -0.01 -21.47 3.42
CA ASP A 276 -1.08 -21.89 4.35
C ASP A 276 -1.90 -23.04 3.75
N ALA A 277 -2.27 -22.95 2.46
CA ALA A 277 -3.02 -24.00 1.76
C ALA A 277 -2.23 -25.32 1.70
N ASN A 278 -0.94 -25.28 1.34
CA ASN A 278 -0.07 -26.47 1.36
C ASN A 278 0.04 -27.07 2.76
N HIS A 279 0.23 -26.24 3.78
CA HIS A 279 0.35 -26.71 5.17
C HIS A 279 -0.96 -27.36 5.66
N ARG A 280 -2.12 -26.83 5.26
CA ARG A 280 -3.43 -27.45 5.53
C ARG A 280 -3.58 -28.81 4.87
N ILE A 281 -3.13 -28.97 3.62
CA ILE A 281 -3.18 -30.24 2.90
C ILE A 281 -2.25 -31.28 3.54
N GLU A 282 -1.00 -30.91 3.83
CA GLU A 282 -0.05 -31.80 4.53
C GLU A 282 -0.62 -32.25 5.88
N LYS A 283 -1.27 -31.34 6.61
CA LYS A 283 -1.91 -31.64 7.89
C LYS A 283 -3.09 -32.61 7.76
N LEU A 284 -3.89 -32.51 6.70
CA LEU A 284 -4.97 -33.44 6.41
C LEU A 284 -4.43 -34.83 6.01
N LEU A 285 -3.35 -34.86 5.23
CA LEU A 285 -2.65 -36.10 4.84
C LEU A 285 -2.01 -36.81 6.04
N HIS A 286 -1.43 -36.06 6.99
CA HIS A 286 -0.80 -36.61 8.19
C HIS A 286 -1.77 -36.99 9.32
N GLN A 287 -3.00 -36.46 9.32
CA GLN A 287 -4.04 -36.80 10.30
C GLN A 287 -4.84 -38.06 9.94
N SER A 288 -4.66 -38.59 8.73
CA SER A 288 -5.32 -39.81 8.27
C SER A 288 -4.60 -41.04 8.81
N THR A 289 -5.05 -41.58 9.95
CA THR A 289 -4.64 -42.92 10.41
C THR A 289 -5.12 -44.00 9.43
N PRO A 290 -4.39 -45.11 9.22
CA PRO A 290 -4.66 -46.09 8.15
C PRO A 290 -5.95 -46.93 8.28
N ALA A 291 -6.84 -46.58 9.23
CA ALA A 291 -7.95 -47.44 9.66
C ALA A 291 -9.34 -46.95 9.23
N GLU A 292 -9.48 -45.70 8.78
CA GLU A 292 -10.74 -45.20 8.21
C GLU A 292 -10.47 -44.77 6.77
N GLY A 293 -11.17 -45.42 5.83
CA GLY A 293 -10.99 -45.20 4.40
C GLY A 293 -11.12 -43.72 4.04
N LEU A 294 -10.24 -43.25 3.17
CA LEU A 294 -10.31 -41.93 2.56
C LEU A 294 -11.66 -41.81 1.84
N ASP A 295 -12.52 -40.91 2.32
CA ASP A 295 -13.63 -40.45 1.49
C ASP A 295 -13.05 -39.47 0.46
N GLU A 296 -12.60 -40.01 -0.68
CA GLU A 296 -12.16 -39.23 -1.84
C GLU A 296 -13.24 -38.26 -2.38
N ASN A 297 -14.48 -38.36 -1.88
CA ASN A 297 -15.58 -37.46 -2.21
C ASN A 297 -15.80 -36.33 -1.19
N ASP A 298 -14.92 -36.12 -0.21
CA ASP A 298 -14.99 -34.90 0.60
C ASP A 298 -14.77 -33.67 -0.30
N PRO A 299 -15.77 -32.78 -0.45
CA PRO A 299 -15.68 -31.63 -1.35
C PRO A 299 -14.49 -30.71 -1.01
N ARG A 300 -14.00 -30.75 0.24
CA ARG A 300 -12.83 -29.97 0.68
C ARG A 300 -11.51 -30.51 0.12
N ILE A 301 -11.43 -31.80 -0.20
CA ILE A 301 -10.24 -32.43 -0.81
C ILE A 301 -10.25 -32.23 -2.33
N GLN A 302 -11.43 -32.23 -2.96
CA GLN A 302 -11.58 -31.99 -4.40
C GLN A 302 -11.39 -30.52 -4.80
N GLN A 303 -11.74 -29.56 -3.92
CA GLN A 303 -11.65 -28.13 -4.21
C GLN A 303 -10.26 -27.53 -3.94
N ALA A 304 -9.49 -28.14 -3.02
CA ALA A 304 -8.12 -27.74 -2.69
C ALA A 304 -7.13 -27.72 -3.88
N PRO A 305 -7.12 -28.69 -4.83
CA PRO A 305 -6.24 -28.62 -6.00
C PRO A 305 -6.65 -27.52 -6.99
N GLU A 306 -7.94 -27.24 -7.16
CA GLU A 306 -8.44 -26.16 -8.02
C GLU A 306 -8.07 -24.78 -7.45
N ASP A 307 -8.25 -24.59 -6.14
CA ASP A 307 -7.87 -23.36 -5.45
C ASP A 307 -6.35 -23.10 -5.52
N LEU A 308 -5.53 -24.15 -5.36
CA LEU A 308 -4.08 -24.05 -5.52
C LEU A 308 -3.66 -23.68 -6.93
N GLU A 309 -4.31 -24.26 -7.94
CA GLU A 309 -4.03 -23.94 -9.33
C GLU A 309 -4.42 -22.50 -9.66
N SER A 310 -5.55 -22.03 -9.12
CA SER A 310 -5.98 -20.63 -9.24
C SER A 310 -4.95 -19.68 -8.62
N ILE A 311 -4.44 -19.96 -7.41
CA ILE A 311 -3.42 -19.14 -6.75
C ILE A 311 -2.11 -19.13 -7.56
N ARG A 312 -1.68 -20.27 -8.10
CA ARG A 312 -0.49 -20.36 -8.97
C ARG A 312 -0.66 -19.55 -10.25
N GLN A 313 -1.86 -19.59 -10.85
CA GLN A 313 -2.16 -18.81 -12.05
C GLN A 313 -2.15 -17.31 -11.76
N CYS A 314 -2.73 -16.86 -10.64
CA CYS A 314 -2.66 -15.47 -10.20
C CYS A 314 -1.21 -15.01 -9.96
N LEU A 315 -0.36 -15.86 -9.38
CA LEU A 315 1.07 -15.58 -9.21
C LEU A 315 1.80 -15.45 -10.55
N ALA A 316 1.49 -16.31 -11.53
CA ALA A 316 2.06 -16.24 -12.87
C ALA A 316 1.69 -14.91 -13.57
N ILE A 317 0.42 -14.50 -13.48
CA ILE A 317 -0.07 -13.22 -14.03
C ILE A 317 0.65 -12.04 -13.36
N CYS A 318 0.78 -12.05 -12.03
CA CYS A 318 1.46 -10.98 -11.30
C CYS A 318 2.96 -10.89 -11.66
N LYS A 319 3.61 -12.04 -11.90
CA LYS A 319 5.01 -12.08 -12.34
C LYS A 319 5.16 -11.52 -13.75
N GLU A 320 4.31 -11.93 -14.69
CA GLU A 320 4.30 -11.40 -16.06
C GLU A 320 4.05 -9.87 -16.07
N ALA A 321 3.11 -9.39 -15.26
CA ALA A 321 2.85 -7.96 -15.10
C ALA A 321 4.07 -7.21 -14.54
N THR A 322 4.81 -7.81 -13.61
CA THR A 322 6.05 -7.22 -13.06
C THR A 322 7.15 -7.15 -14.13
N GLU A 323 7.33 -8.20 -14.93
CA GLU A 323 8.30 -8.23 -16.05
C GLU A 323 7.93 -7.23 -17.16
N ALA A 324 6.65 -6.96 -17.37
CA ALA A 324 6.20 -5.92 -18.28
C ALA A 324 6.49 -4.49 -17.77
N LEU A 325 6.46 -4.28 -16.45
CA LEU A 325 6.72 -2.99 -15.81
C LEU A 325 8.21 -2.63 -15.70
N THR A 326 9.12 -3.60 -15.83
CA THR A 326 10.57 -3.36 -15.81
C THR A 326 11.14 -2.93 -17.16
N LYS A 327 10.37 -3.06 -18.25
CA LYS A 327 10.79 -2.59 -19.57
C LYS A 327 10.69 -1.06 -19.62
N GLU A 328 11.80 -0.40 -19.92
CA GLU A 328 11.86 1.06 -20.08
C GLU A 328 10.96 1.48 -21.26
N ARG A 329 9.84 2.14 -20.95
CA ARG A 329 8.82 2.54 -21.94
C ARG A 329 9.09 3.91 -22.55
N VAL A 330 10.36 4.28 -22.77
CA VAL A 330 10.73 5.60 -23.32
C VAL A 330 11.53 5.44 -24.60
N ASN A 331 10.90 5.75 -25.73
CA ASN A 331 11.58 5.82 -27.03
C ASN A 331 12.28 7.18 -27.16
N THR A 332 13.61 7.17 -27.06
CA THR A 332 14.42 8.40 -27.15
C THR A 332 14.96 8.59 -28.56
N PHE A 333 14.60 9.72 -29.18
CA PHE A 333 15.09 10.13 -30.49
C PHE A 333 15.95 11.38 -30.35
N GLY A 334 17.18 11.35 -30.86
CA GLY A 334 18.04 12.53 -30.99
C GLY A 334 18.11 13.01 -32.44
N ASP A 335 18.19 14.32 -32.64
CA ASP A 335 18.47 14.94 -33.95
C ASP A 335 17.40 14.66 -35.02
N VAL A 336 16.13 14.89 -34.66
CA VAL A 336 15.00 14.65 -35.57
C VAL A 336 14.86 15.82 -36.56
N ASN A 337 15.42 15.65 -37.75
CA ASN A 337 15.47 16.71 -38.75
C ASN A 337 14.61 16.36 -39.98
N SER A 338 13.84 17.33 -40.46
CA SER A 338 13.12 17.29 -41.74
C SER A 338 13.66 18.35 -42.70
N LEU A 339 13.80 17.99 -43.97
CA LEU A 339 14.17 18.90 -45.06
C LEU A 339 12.94 19.69 -45.57
N GLU A 340 13.15 20.55 -46.57
CA GLU A 340 12.06 21.30 -47.19
C GLU A 340 11.01 20.36 -47.82
N ASP A 341 9.74 20.76 -47.74
CA ASP A 341 8.58 20.02 -48.25
C ASP A 341 8.42 18.59 -47.69
N ALA A 342 9.09 18.26 -46.58
CA ALA A 342 9.05 16.94 -45.97
C ALA A 342 7.77 16.70 -45.13
N HIS A 343 7.30 15.45 -45.10
CA HIS A 343 6.22 15.00 -44.22
C HIS A 343 6.73 13.86 -43.33
N GLN A 344 6.84 14.10 -42.02
CA GLN A 344 7.40 13.13 -41.08
C GLN A 344 6.44 12.87 -39.90
N ILE A 345 6.27 11.59 -39.55
CA ILE A 345 5.41 11.14 -38.44
C ILE A 345 6.23 10.23 -37.53
N VAL A 346 6.36 10.59 -36.25
CA VAL A 346 7.06 9.78 -35.22
C VAL A 346 6.13 9.61 -34.04
N VAL A 347 5.47 8.46 -33.95
CA VAL A 347 4.33 8.29 -33.05
C VAL A 347 4.32 6.96 -32.33
N ALA A 348 3.81 6.96 -31.10
CA ALA A 348 3.61 5.76 -30.28
C ALA A 348 2.11 5.58 -30.04
N THR A 349 1.60 4.38 -30.34
CA THR A 349 0.16 4.10 -30.30
C THR A 349 -0.34 3.58 -28.96
N LEU A 350 0.54 3.08 -28.08
CA LEU A 350 0.14 2.66 -26.74
C LEU A 350 1.29 2.66 -25.72
N GLY A 351 1.16 3.49 -24.68
CA GLY A 351 1.88 3.39 -23.41
C GLY A 351 3.40 3.63 -23.40
N ASP A 352 4.03 3.82 -24.57
CA ASP A 352 5.45 4.20 -24.64
C ASP A 352 5.58 5.71 -24.81
N LEU A 353 6.32 6.34 -23.92
CA LEU A 353 6.62 7.77 -23.96
C LEU A 353 7.66 8.04 -25.04
N ILE A 354 7.51 9.14 -25.78
CA ILE A 354 8.50 9.59 -26.76
C ILE A 354 9.28 10.76 -26.18
N SER A 355 10.61 10.65 -26.19
CA SER A 355 11.51 11.75 -25.85
C SER A 355 12.33 12.13 -27.09
N ALA A 356 11.91 13.16 -27.81
CA ALA A 356 12.66 13.70 -28.95
C ALA A 356 13.52 14.90 -28.51
N ARG A 357 14.77 14.97 -28.98
CA ARG A 357 15.69 16.10 -28.73
C ARG A 357 16.21 16.66 -30.04
N ARG A 358 16.44 17.98 -30.07
CA ARG A 358 16.98 18.71 -31.23
C ARG A 358 16.15 18.42 -32.49
N VAL A 359 14.86 18.77 -32.42
CA VAL A 359 13.92 18.60 -33.53
C VAL A 359 13.97 19.83 -34.43
N SER A 360 14.12 19.64 -35.74
CA SER A 360 14.13 20.71 -36.73
C SER A 360 13.29 20.37 -37.96
N ALA A 361 12.71 21.39 -38.59
CA ALA A 361 11.79 21.27 -39.71
C ALA A 361 12.14 22.29 -40.80
N GLY A 362 12.34 21.81 -42.04
CA GLY A 362 12.61 22.65 -43.22
C GLY A 362 11.38 23.42 -43.70
N ALA A 363 11.57 24.33 -44.66
CA ALA A 363 10.49 25.15 -45.21
C ALA A 363 9.35 24.28 -45.76
N ARG A 364 8.10 24.67 -45.48
CA ARG A 364 6.87 23.97 -45.93
C ARG A 364 6.75 22.50 -45.48
N SER A 365 7.57 22.05 -44.52
CA SER A 365 7.48 20.69 -43.97
C SER A 365 6.38 20.55 -42.90
N LYS A 366 5.87 19.33 -42.73
CA LYS A 366 4.91 18.94 -41.68
C LYS A 366 5.51 17.81 -40.84
N GLN A 367 5.68 18.04 -39.55
CA GLN A 367 6.13 17.02 -38.60
C GLN A 367 5.09 16.79 -37.50
N TRP A 368 4.80 15.52 -37.21
CA TRP A 368 3.97 15.12 -36.07
C TRP A 368 4.77 14.18 -35.17
N LEU A 369 4.89 14.53 -33.89
CA LEU A 369 5.60 13.74 -32.89
C LEU A 369 4.72 13.55 -31.65
N GLY A 370 4.71 12.34 -31.09
CA GLY A 370 4.11 12.07 -29.78
C GLY A 370 3.18 10.86 -29.74
N GLN A 371 2.33 10.79 -28.72
CA GLN A 371 1.35 9.70 -28.58
C GLN A 371 0.07 10.01 -29.34
N MET A 372 -0.46 9.01 -30.05
CA MET A 372 -1.77 9.09 -30.68
C MET A 372 -2.45 7.74 -30.68
N SER A 373 -3.77 7.72 -30.53
CA SER A 373 -4.51 6.48 -30.67
C SER A 373 -4.43 5.95 -32.10
N ASP A 374 -4.57 4.64 -32.28
CA ASP A 374 -4.64 4.00 -33.60
C ASP A 374 -5.71 4.65 -34.50
N ALA A 375 -6.88 4.97 -33.94
CA ALA A 375 -7.94 5.69 -34.65
C ALA A 375 -7.48 7.09 -35.14
N SER A 376 -6.72 7.82 -34.33
CA SER A 376 -6.19 9.15 -34.72
C SER A 376 -5.11 9.05 -35.78
N LEU A 377 -4.25 8.03 -35.70
CA LEU A 377 -3.20 7.76 -36.69
C LEU A 377 -3.82 7.39 -38.05
N GLN A 378 -4.84 6.52 -38.04
CA GLN A 378 -5.55 6.14 -39.26
C GLN A 378 -6.28 7.33 -39.89
N GLN A 379 -6.88 8.21 -39.08
CA GLN A 379 -7.50 9.44 -39.58
C GLN A 379 -6.47 10.39 -40.19
N LEU A 380 -5.35 10.63 -39.50
CA LEU A 380 -4.27 11.50 -39.98
C LEU A 380 -3.66 10.99 -41.30
N SER A 381 -3.52 9.66 -41.43
CA SER A 381 -3.07 9.02 -42.66
C SER A 381 -4.04 9.31 -43.83
N LYS A 382 -5.35 9.17 -43.60
CA LYS A 382 -6.39 9.44 -44.62
C LYS A 382 -6.42 10.91 -45.03
N ASP A 383 -6.34 11.82 -44.06
CA ASP A 383 -6.39 13.27 -44.31
C ASP A 383 -5.18 13.74 -45.13
N ASN A 384 -3.99 13.16 -44.91
CA ASN A 384 -2.80 13.47 -45.70
C ASN A 384 -2.89 13.02 -47.15
N VAL A 385 -3.50 11.86 -47.43
CA VAL A 385 -3.74 11.38 -48.80
C VAL A 385 -4.73 12.29 -49.53
N SER A 386 -5.78 12.77 -48.84
CA SER A 386 -6.76 13.68 -49.43
C SER A 386 -6.18 15.06 -49.80
N SER A 387 -5.24 15.57 -48.98
CA SER A 387 -4.59 16.86 -49.21
C SER A 387 -3.55 16.83 -50.33
N ALA A 388 -2.92 15.68 -50.59
CA ALA A 388 -2.01 15.49 -51.73
C ALA A 388 -2.77 15.50 -53.08
N ASN A 389 -3.96 14.89 -53.12
CA ASN A 389 -4.79 14.85 -54.33
C ASN A 389 -5.44 16.21 -54.69
N ALA A 390 -5.65 17.08 -53.70
CA ALA A 390 -6.16 18.44 -53.92
C ALA A 390 -5.08 19.44 -54.42
N ALA A 391 -3.79 19.16 -54.19
CA ALA A 391 -2.69 20.00 -54.66
C ALA A 391 -2.35 19.75 -56.14
N THR A 392 -2.58 18.54 -56.66
CA THR A 392 -2.31 18.16 -58.06
C THR A 392 -3.34 18.71 -59.05
N THR A 393 -4.43 19.33 -58.59
CA THR A 393 -5.52 19.83 -59.46
C THR A 393 -5.53 21.34 -59.68
N LYS A 394 -4.54 22.10 -59.18
CA LYS A 394 -4.42 23.53 -59.46
C LYS A 394 -3.37 23.81 -60.53
N ASN A 395 -3.75 23.59 -61.79
CA ASN A 395 -3.02 24.17 -62.93
C ASN A 395 -3.10 25.72 -62.88
N PRO A 396 -2.00 26.45 -63.14
CA PRO A 396 -1.99 27.91 -63.18
C PRO A 396 -2.74 28.46 -64.41
N PRO A 397 -3.24 29.71 -64.37
CA PRO A 397 -4.10 30.25 -65.43
C PRO A 397 -3.33 30.72 -66.66
N SER A 398 -3.90 30.35 -67.82
CA SER A 398 -3.89 30.99 -69.14
C SER A 398 -2.56 31.20 -69.89
N LYS A 399 -2.48 30.62 -71.09
CA LYS A 399 -2.54 31.38 -72.37
C LYS A 399 -3.15 30.50 -73.46
N THR A 400 -4.34 30.85 -73.94
CA THR A 400 -4.79 30.50 -75.30
C THR A 400 -4.43 31.64 -76.24
N PRO A 401 -4.15 31.35 -77.52
CA PRO A 401 -4.74 32.10 -78.61
C PRO A 401 -5.92 31.32 -79.19
N ASP A 402 -7.00 32.07 -79.33
CA ASP A 402 -8.18 31.94 -80.18
C ASP A 402 -8.21 30.80 -81.23
N ASP A 403 -9.28 30.01 -81.23
CA ASP A 403 -10.29 29.96 -82.32
C ASP A 403 -11.26 28.78 -82.14
N GLY A 404 -12.57 29.03 -82.34
CA GLY A 404 -13.50 28.01 -82.87
C GLY A 404 -14.47 27.28 -81.92
N VAL A 405 -15.56 27.96 -81.53
CA VAL A 405 -16.97 27.61 -81.86
C VAL A 405 -17.54 26.17 -81.61
N HIS A 406 -18.72 26.16 -80.92
CA HIS A 406 -19.89 25.25 -80.94
C HIS A 406 -20.21 24.28 -79.75
N GLN A 407 -21.23 24.71 -78.98
CA GLN A 407 -22.51 24.05 -78.61
C GLN A 407 -22.63 22.87 -77.61
N ASN A 408 -23.44 23.15 -76.58
CA ASN A 408 -24.50 22.36 -75.91
C ASN A 408 -24.20 20.99 -75.25
N ARG A 409 -24.44 20.87 -73.93
CA ARG A 409 -25.73 20.42 -73.29
C ARG A 409 -25.57 20.17 -71.77
N THR A 410 -26.57 20.61 -70.97
CA THR A 410 -27.24 20.00 -69.77
C THR A 410 -26.46 18.99 -68.91
N THR A 411 -26.47 18.97 -67.56
CA THR A 411 -27.56 19.19 -66.57
C THR A 411 -27.00 19.11 -65.14
N ASP A 412 -27.74 19.69 -64.19
CA ASP A 412 -27.88 19.36 -62.75
C ASP A 412 -26.80 19.75 -61.72
N GLU A 413 -27.17 20.77 -60.94
CA GLU A 413 -26.78 21.04 -59.54
C GLU A 413 -27.43 19.99 -58.60
N PRO A 414 -26.89 19.68 -57.40
CA PRO A 414 -27.10 20.63 -56.30
C PRO A 414 -25.93 20.82 -55.32
N ASP A 415 -25.92 22.04 -54.82
CA ASP A 415 -25.36 22.60 -53.60
C ASP A 415 -25.23 21.62 -52.41
N ILE A 416 -24.00 21.45 -51.90
CA ILE A 416 -23.75 21.06 -50.50
C ILE A 416 -22.69 21.99 -49.93
N THR A 417 -23.16 23.04 -49.28
CA THR A 417 -22.38 23.91 -48.42
C THR A 417 -21.89 23.11 -47.20
N ILE A 418 -20.59 22.84 -47.09
CA ILE A 418 -19.98 22.34 -45.83
C ILE A 418 -19.03 23.41 -45.30
N HIS A 419 -19.51 24.18 -44.31
CA HIS A 419 -18.67 25.05 -43.49
C HIS A 419 -17.75 24.19 -42.59
N PRO A 420 -16.42 24.40 -42.57
CA PRO A 420 -15.59 23.85 -41.52
C PRO A 420 -15.59 24.84 -40.33
N LYS A 421 -16.37 24.51 -39.29
CA LYS A 421 -16.22 25.14 -37.97
C LYS A 421 -14.96 24.61 -37.29
N PHE A 422 -13.81 25.25 -37.56
CA PHE A 422 -12.66 25.21 -36.67
C PHE A 422 -12.65 26.48 -35.83
N ASN A 423 -13.44 26.52 -34.75
CA ASN A 423 -13.34 27.57 -33.74
C ASN A 423 -13.03 26.95 -32.38
N GLY A 424 -11.89 27.33 -31.79
CA GLY A 424 -11.69 27.28 -30.33
C GLY A 424 -10.67 26.32 -29.73
N ARG A 425 -9.68 25.78 -30.45
CA ARG A 425 -8.66 24.87 -29.85
C ARG A 425 -7.19 25.24 -30.01
N HIS A 426 -6.89 26.41 -30.57
CA HIS A 426 -5.51 26.88 -30.62
C HIS A 426 -5.39 28.20 -29.86
N GLY A 427 -4.55 28.20 -28.81
CA GLY A 427 -4.13 29.43 -28.16
C GLY A 427 -3.45 30.36 -29.17
N ALA A 428 -3.56 31.67 -28.96
CA ALA A 428 -3.03 32.68 -29.88
C ALA A 428 -1.52 32.50 -30.05
N GLY A 429 -1.09 32.00 -31.21
CA GLY A 429 0.31 31.84 -31.55
C GLY A 429 1.01 33.20 -31.58
N ARG A 430 2.16 33.33 -30.89
CA ARG A 430 3.04 34.50 -31.00
C ARG A 430 4.00 34.32 -32.16
N ARG A 431 4.24 35.41 -32.90
CA ARG A 431 5.38 35.52 -33.82
C ARG A 431 6.66 35.60 -33.01
N LEU A 432 7.62 34.74 -33.32
CA LEU A 432 9.00 34.89 -32.87
C LEU A 432 9.67 35.91 -33.80
N GLY A 433 10.17 37.00 -33.21
CA GLY A 433 11.13 37.92 -33.83
C GLY A 433 12.54 37.48 -33.52
#